data_AF-A0A3B0JZX9-F1
#
_entry.id   AF-A0A3B0JZX9-F1
#
_cell.length_a   1.000
_cell.length_b   1.000
_cell.length_c   1.000
_cell.angle_alpha   90.00
_cell.angle_beta   90.00
_cell.angle_gamma   90.00
#
_symmetry.space_group_name_H-M   'P 1'
#
loop_
_entity.id
_entity.type
_entity.pdbx_description
1 polymer ?
#
loop_
_entity_poly.entity_id
_entity_poly.type
_entity_poly.pdbx_seq_one_letter_code
_entity_poly.pdbx_strand_id
1 'polypeptide(L)'
;MKSIVAVVLALCVASAFAQPLAIPSQLDAQVRSVVDEITEIGKNTGEALVHQYEEIVLEPQHELEEAVEQVEARRTESPECVAAEDEQIARILDVAHEELHSCGVVAAHTSAEIATDVSAATQQLTFGGYNLVRTYNKCNSYNSNILKQSCMAKFYVQASIFLISANSSIKTIKKSTNERIPAVFAESSVCTHDASAQAVLGLEEVNRHIDACASRR
;
A
#
# COMPACT_ATOMS: atom_id res chain seq x y z
N MET A 1 -4.08 -10.63 5.34
CA MET A 1 -2.92 -9.83 4.89
C MET A 1 -1.99 -10.56 3.92
N LYS A 2 -1.68 -11.86 4.10
CA LYS A 2 -0.96 -12.66 3.08
C LYS A 2 -1.58 -12.59 1.67
N SER A 3 -2.90 -12.48 1.56
CA SER A 3 -3.59 -12.32 0.28
C SER A 3 -3.40 -10.96 -0.39
N ILE A 4 -3.17 -9.86 0.34
CA ILE A 4 -3.01 -8.53 -0.26
C ILE A 4 -1.61 -8.40 -0.85
N VAL A 5 -0.60 -8.82 -0.09
CA VAL A 5 0.79 -8.91 -0.56
C VAL A 5 0.90 -9.88 -1.74
N ALA A 6 0.20 -11.01 -1.71
CA ALA A 6 0.14 -11.94 -2.83
C ALA A 6 -0.59 -11.37 -4.06
N VAL A 7 -1.59 -10.50 -3.90
CA VAL A 7 -2.26 -9.83 -5.03
C VAL A 7 -1.35 -8.77 -5.65
N VAL A 8 -0.64 -7.98 -4.85
CA VAL A 8 0.33 -6.98 -5.34
C VAL A 8 1.52 -7.67 -6.03
N LEU A 9 2.06 -8.76 -5.46
CA LEU A 9 3.10 -9.57 -6.10
C LEU A 9 2.62 -10.28 -7.36
N ALA A 10 1.40 -10.82 -7.39
CA ALA A 10 0.83 -11.44 -8.59
C ALA A 10 0.60 -10.43 -9.73
N LEU A 11 0.28 -9.17 -9.39
CA LEU A 11 0.14 -8.08 -10.36
C LEU A 11 1.49 -7.68 -10.99
N CYS A 12 2.59 -7.72 -10.24
CA CYS A 12 3.95 -7.47 -10.75
C CYS A 12 4.50 -8.62 -11.62
N VAL A 13 4.04 -9.86 -11.43
CA VAL A 13 4.52 -11.00 -12.24
C VAL A 13 3.85 -11.03 -13.62
N ALA A 14 2.68 -10.40 -13.79
CA ALA A 14 2.02 -10.32 -15.09
C ALA A 14 2.73 -9.38 -16.09
N SER A 15 3.54 -8.41 -15.62
CA SER A 15 4.30 -7.50 -16.49
C SER A 15 5.62 -8.10 -17.01
N ALA A 16 6.08 -9.22 -16.45
CA ALA A 16 7.31 -9.90 -16.88
C ALA A 16 7.17 -10.67 -18.22
N PHE A 17 5.96 -10.76 -18.79
CA PHE A 17 5.70 -11.43 -20.07
C PHE A 17 5.68 -10.49 -21.28
N ALA A 18 6.40 -9.35 -21.23
CA ALA A 18 6.60 -8.49 -22.39
C ALA A 18 7.58 -9.15 -23.39
N GLN A 19 7.11 -10.14 -24.14
CA GLN A 19 7.82 -10.59 -25.35
C GLN A 19 7.94 -9.43 -26.35
N PRO A 20 9.00 -9.38 -27.18
CA PRO A 20 9.20 -8.30 -28.13
C PRO A 20 8.00 -8.21 -29.08
N LEU A 21 7.22 -7.13 -28.97
CA LEU A 21 6.09 -6.89 -29.85
C LEU A 21 6.62 -6.49 -31.23
N ALA A 22 6.25 -7.23 -32.27
CA ALA A 22 6.64 -6.94 -33.65
C ALA A 22 5.84 -5.78 -34.26
N ILE A 23 5.60 -4.70 -33.51
CA ILE A 23 4.85 -3.48 -33.89
C ILE A 23 5.86 -2.48 -34.52
N PRO A 24 5.44 -1.53 -35.40
CA PRO A 24 6.29 -0.43 -35.84
C PRO A 24 7.09 0.19 -34.68
N SER A 25 8.40 0.37 -34.86
CA SER A 25 9.35 0.68 -33.78
C SER A 25 8.97 1.88 -32.91
N GLN A 26 8.35 2.91 -33.49
CA GLN A 26 7.90 4.10 -32.74
C GLN A 26 6.68 3.84 -31.84
N LEU A 27 5.76 2.97 -32.24
CA LEU A 27 4.59 2.62 -31.44
C LEU A 27 4.96 1.55 -30.40
N ASP A 28 5.82 0.61 -30.77
CA ASP A 28 6.42 -0.36 -29.85
C ASP A 28 7.18 0.34 -28.71
N ALA A 29 7.99 1.37 -29.01
CA ALA A 29 8.66 2.17 -28.00
C ALA A 29 7.69 2.90 -27.06
N GLN A 30 6.60 3.48 -27.58
CA GLN A 30 5.60 4.17 -26.76
C GLN A 30 4.81 3.20 -25.87
N VAL A 31 4.41 2.04 -26.40
CA VAL A 31 3.72 1.02 -25.61
C VAL A 31 4.63 0.46 -24.52
N ARG A 32 5.90 0.18 -24.83
CA ARG A 32 6.88 -0.24 -23.80
C ARG A 32 7.10 0.82 -22.73
N SER A 33 7.31 2.07 -23.13
CA SER A 33 7.48 3.18 -22.17
C SER A 33 6.30 3.28 -21.21
N VAL A 34 5.06 3.13 -21.70
CA VAL A 34 3.85 3.14 -20.87
C VAL A 34 3.85 1.94 -19.92
N VAL A 35 4.17 0.74 -20.40
CA VAL A 35 4.22 -0.49 -19.58
C VAL A 35 5.29 -0.41 -18.49
N ASP A 36 6.49 0.08 -18.84
CA ASP A 36 7.59 0.26 -17.90
C ASP A 36 7.21 1.28 -16.82
N GLU A 37 6.61 2.41 -17.21
CA GLU A 37 6.15 3.45 -16.29
C GLU A 37 5.07 2.95 -15.33
N ILE A 38 4.10 2.16 -15.80
CA ILE A 38 3.07 1.56 -14.93
C ILE A 38 3.69 0.54 -13.98
N THR A 39 4.63 -0.26 -14.47
CA THR A 39 5.31 -1.27 -13.65
C THR A 39 6.10 -0.60 -12.53
N GLU A 40 6.81 0.48 -12.84
CA GLU A 40 7.52 1.29 -11.86
C GLU A 40 6.57 1.94 -10.85
N ILE A 41 5.47 2.54 -11.32
CA ILE A 41 4.45 3.14 -10.44
C ILE A 41 3.84 2.09 -9.50
N GLY A 42 3.50 0.92 -10.03
CA GLY A 42 2.94 -0.18 -9.24
C GLY A 42 3.92 -0.67 -8.18
N LYS A 43 5.19 -0.83 -8.54
CA LYS A 43 6.26 -1.19 -7.61
C LYS A 43 6.43 -0.14 -6.51
N ASN A 44 6.62 1.12 -6.89
CA ASN A 44 6.84 2.22 -5.93
C ASN A 44 5.64 2.40 -5.00
N THR A 45 4.41 2.25 -5.52
CA THR A 45 3.21 2.29 -4.69
C THR A 45 3.16 1.12 -3.71
N GLY A 46 3.51 -0.09 -4.15
CA GLY A 46 3.60 -1.26 -3.28
C GLY A 46 4.63 -1.06 -2.16
N GLU A 47 5.84 -0.59 -2.48
CA GLU A 47 6.89 -0.30 -1.49
C GLU A 47 6.44 0.78 -0.50
N ALA A 48 5.79 1.85 -0.98
CA ALA A 48 5.27 2.91 -0.13
C ALA A 48 4.15 2.42 0.81
N LEU A 49 3.26 1.56 0.33
CA LEU A 49 2.19 0.97 1.17
C LEU A 49 2.74 0.00 2.23
N VAL A 50 3.83 -0.70 1.93
CA VAL A 50 4.51 -1.56 2.92
C VAL A 50 5.15 -0.70 4.01
N HIS A 51 5.92 0.32 3.62
CA HIS A 51 6.50 1.26 4.57
C HIS A 51 5.41 1.94 5.42
N GLN A 52 4.27 2.27 4.81
CA GLN A 52 3.13 2.87 5.51
C GLN A 52 2.59 1.97 6.61
N TYR A 53 2.54 0.66 6.34
CA TYR A 53 2.11 -0.32 7.34
C TYR A 53 3.14 -0.44 8.48
N GLU A 54 4.43 -0.44 8.16
CA GLU A 54 5.49 -0.51 9.17
C GLU A 54 5.41 0.68 10.13
N GLU A 55 5.33 1.92 9.61
CA GLU A 55 5.33 3.13 10.42
C GLU A 55 4.01 3.37 11.17
N ILE A 56 2.86 3.17 10.54
CA ILE A 56 1.56 3.50 11.17
C ILE A 56 1.09 2.38 12.11
N VAL A 57 1.41 1.12 11.80
CA VAL A 57 0.85 -0.02 12.53
C VAL A 57 1.90 -0.69 13.40
N LEU A 58 3.05 -1.08 12.84
CA LEU A 58 4.01 -1.90 13.57
C LEU A 58 4.79 -1.12 14.62
N GLU A 59 5.30 0.06 14.26
CA GLU A 59 6.14 0.84 15.16
C GLU A 59 5.38 1.28 16.43
N PRO A 60 4.19 1.91 16.36
CA PRO A 60 3.40 2.27 17.55
C PRO A 60 2.96 1.06 18.38
N GLN A 61 2.71 -0.09 17.74
CA GLN A 61 2.42 -1.33 18.46
C GLN A 61 3.65 -1.83 19.23
N HIS A 62 4.83 -1.77 18.62
CA HIS A 62 6.06 -2.24 19.25
C HIS A 62 6.45 -1.36 20.45
N GLU A 63 6.33 -0.04 20.32
CA GLU A 63 6.52 0.90 21.43
C GLU A 63 5.60 0.57 22.62
N LEU A 64 4.33 0.28 22.34
CA LEU A 64 3.36 -0.10 23.36
C LEU A 64 3.67 -1.48 23.98
N GLU A 65 4.04 -2.46 23.17
CA GLU A 65 4.45 -3.80 23.63
C GLU A 65 5.67 -3.71 24.56
N GLU A 66 6.70 -2.95 24.18
CA GLU A 66 7.89 -2.73 25.02
C GLU A 66 7.52 -2.08 26.37
N ALA A 67 6.63 -1.09 26.38
CA ALA A 67 6.19 -0.45 27.61
C ALA A 67 5.38 -1.41 28.52
N VAL A 68 4.54 -2.27 27.93
CA VAL A 68 3.82 -3.31 28.67
C VAL A 68 4.80 -4.33 29.25
N GLU A 69 5.75 -4.82 28.47
CA GLU A 69 6.77 -5.77 28.94
C GLU A 69 7.57 -5.20 30.11
N GLN A 70 7.88 -3.90 30.11
CA GLN A 70 8.53 -3.25 31.24
C GLN A 70 7.69 -3.30 32.52
N VAL A 71 6.38 -3.03 32.43
CA VAL A 71 5.45 -3.13 33.58
C VAL A 71 5.30 -4.58 34.04
N GLU A 72 5.16 -5.53 33.11
CA GLU A 72 5.04 -6.96 33.41
C GLU A 72 6.32 -7.52 34.06
N ALA A 73 7.51 -7.06 33.66
CA ALA A 73 8.75 -7.44 34.31
C ALA A 73 8.74 -7.11 35.81
N ARG A 74 8.15 -5.97 36.20
CA ARG A 74 7.98 -5.59 37.61
C ARG A 74 7.07 -6.54 38.39
N ARG A 75 6.18 -7.29 37.72
CA ARG A 75 5.32 -8.29 38.38
C ARG A 75 6.14 -9.42 39.00
N THR A 76 7.29 -9.75 38.42
CA THR A 76 8.22 -10.75 38.99
C THR A 76 8.87 -10.23 40.27
N GLU A 77 9.11 -8.92 40.36
CA GLU A 77 9.79 -8.27 41.49
C GLU A 77 8.83 -7.89 42.62
N SER A 78 7.62 -7.45 42.28
CA SER A 78 6.65 -6.86 43.21
C SER A 78 5.20 -7.19 42.80
N PRO A 79 4.79 -8.48 42.87
CA PRO A 79 3.52 -8.94 42.30
C PRO A 79 2.29 -8.27 42.90
N GLU A 80 2.30 -7.96 44.20
CA GLU A 80 1.18 -7.31 44.88
C GLU A 80 1.03 -5.83 44.50
N CYS A 81 2.15 -5.14 44.22
CA CYS A 81 2.12 -3.74 43.79
C CYS A 81 1.62 -3.62 42.34
N VAL A 82 2.05 -4.53 41.46
CA VAL A 82 1.52 -4.57 40.08
C VAL A 82 0.05 -4.93 40.08
N ALA A 83 -0.37 -5.94 40.86
CA ALA A 83 -1.77 -6.35 40.94
C ALA A 83 -2.72 -5.23 41.42
N ALA A 84 -2.22 -4.28 42.22
CA ALA A 84 -3.00 -3.12 42.65
C ALA A 84 -3.27 -2.13 41.49
N GLU A 85 -2.39 -2.09 40.49
CA GLU A 85 -2.47 -1.19 39.34
C GLU A 85 -3.10 -1.88 38.10
N ASP A 86 -3.44 -3.17 38.17
CA ASP A 86 -3.97 -3.96 37.02
C ASP A 86 -5.18 -3.32 36.35
N GLU A 87 -6.09 -2.73 37.12
CA GLU A 87 -7.27 -2.06 36.57
C GLU A 87 -6.89 -0.76 35.84
N GLN A 88 -5.84 -0.08 36.29
CA GLN A 88 -5.32 1.12 35.61
C GLN A 88 -4.55 0.75 34.35
N ILE A 89 -3.73 -0.30 34.39
CA ILE A 89 -3.04 -0.86 33.23
C ILE A 89 -4.06 -1.26 32.16
N ALA A 90 -5.09 -2.03 32.52
CA ALA A 90 -6.13 -2.45 31.59
C ALA A 90 -6.84 -1.26 30.94
N ARG A 91 -7.18 -0.23 31.71
CA ARG A 91 -7.78 1.01 31.17
C ARG A 91 -6.89 1.71 30.16
N ILE A 92 -5.58 1.82 30.44
CA ILE A 92 -4.63 2.46 29.52
C ILE A 92 -4.54 1.68 28.22
N LEU A 93 -4.45 0.34 28.30
CA LEU A 93 -4.36 -0.52 27.13
C LEU A 93 -5.64 -0.54 26.29
N ASP A 94 -6.80 -0.53 26.94
CA ASP A 94 -8.09 -0.49 26.22
C ASP A 94 -8.23 0.80 25.42
N VAL A 95 -7.90 1.96 26.02
CA VAL A 95 -7.93 3.25 25.33
C VAL A 95 -6.92 3.29 24.18
N ALA A 96 -5.68 2.86 24.43
CA ALA A 96 -4.65 2.79 23.41
C ALA A 96 -5.07 1.90 22.23
N HIS A 97 -5.68 0.74 22.52
CA HIS A 97 -6.16 -0.17 21.50
C HIS A 97 -7.28 0.44 20.67
N GLU A 98 -8.24 1.11 21.29
CA GLU A 98 -9.34 1.79 20.59
C GLU A 98 -8.82 2.91 19.68
N GLU A 99 -7.91 3.74 20.19
CA GLU A 99 -7.33 4.85 19.43
C GLU A 99 -6.47 4.36 18.26
N LEU A 100 -5.54 3.43 18.50
CA LEU A 100 -4.71 2.81 17.46
C LEU A 100 -5.57 2.11 16.39
N HIS A 101 -6.65 1.44 16.81
CA HIS A 101 -7.58 0.82 15.87
C HIS A 101 -8.29 1.88 15.01
N SER A 102 -8.78 2.96 15.62
CA SER A 102 -9.48 4.03 14.90
C SER A 102 -8.59 4.72 13.86
N CYS A 103 -7.35 5.06 14.24
CA CYS A 103 -6.36 5.66 13.34
C CYS A 103 -5.97 4.67 12.23
N GLY A 104 -5.76 3.40 12.58
CA GLY A 104 -5.37 2.34 11.66
C GLY A 104 -6.44 2.03 10.59
N VAL A 105 -7.73 2.12 10.93
CA VAL A 105 -8.83 1.92 9.97
C VAL A 105 -8.83 2.98 8.87
N VAL A 106 -8.56 4.24 9.22
CA VAL A 106 -8.49 5.34 8.25
C VAL A 106 -7.31 5.14 7.28
N ALA A 107 -6.15 4.77 7.82
CA ALA A 107 -4.99 4.42 7.01
C ALA A 107 -5.30 3.25 6.06
N ALA A 108 -5.85 2.14 6.59
CA ALA A 108 -6.17 0.95 5.82
C ALA A 108 -7.20 1.21 4.70
N HIS A 109 -8.24 2.01 4.98
CA HIS A 109 -9.24 2.38 3.98
C HIS A 109 -8.59 3.12 2.80
N THR A 110 -7.74 4.09 3.09
CA THR A 110 -7.10 4.89 2.04
C THR A 110 -6.06 4.08 1.27
N SER A 111 -5.28 3.23 1.94
CA SER A 111 -4.38 2.26 1.29
C SER A 111 -5.13 1.32 0.35
N ALA A 112 -6.33 0.86 0.74
CA ALA A 112 -7.18 0.01 -0.09
C ALA A 112 -7.71 0.76 -1.33
N GLU A 113 -8.10 2.03 -1.20
CA GLU A 113 -8.48 2.86 -2.34
C GLU A 113 -7.32 3.05 -3.33
N ILE A 114 -6.12 3.34 -2.84
CA ILE A 114 -4.91 3.49 -3.68
C ILE A 114 -4.60 2.18 -4.40
N ALA A 115 -4.64 1.05 -3.69
CA ALA A 115 -4.41 -0.26 -4.30
C ALA A 115 -5.47 -0.58 -5.36
N THR A 116 -6.72 -0.17 -5.14
CA THR A 116 -7.81 -0.34 -6.10
C THR A 116 -7.60 0.52 -7.35
N ASP A 117 -7.22 1.79 -7.19
CA ASP A 117 -6.90 2.70 -8.30
C ASP A 117 -5.77 2.14 -9.18
N VAL A 118 -4.68 1.69 -8.54
CA VAL A 118 -3.53 1.09 -9.22
C VAL A 118 -3.94 -0.21 -9.93
N SER A 119 -4.75 -1.06 -9.27
CA SER A 119 -5.22 -2.31 -9.85
C SER A 119 -6.12 -2.08 -11.06
N ALA A 120 -7.09 -1.16 -10.96
CA ALA A 120 -8.01 -0.82 -12.04
C ALA A 120 -7.25 -0.28 -13.27
N ALA A 121 -6.29 0.62 -13.05
CA ALA A 121 -5.46 1.15 -14.12
C ALA A 121 -4.57 0.06 -14.75
N THR A 122 -3.93 -0.77 -13.93
CA THR A 122 -3.12 -1.90 -14.41
C THR A 122 -3.94 -2.84 -15.27
N GLN A 123 -5.13 -3.24 -14.81
CA GLN A 123 -6.03 -4.13 -15.55
C GLN A 123 -6.46 -3.50 -16.89
N GLN A 124 -6.87 -2.23 -16.88
CA GLN A 124 -7.23 -1.50 -18.11
C GLN A 124 -6.09 -1.54 -19.13
N LEU A 125 -4.85 -1.40 -18.65
CA LEU A 125 -3.65 -1.34 -19.48
C LEU A 125 -3.24 -2.71 -20.00
N THR A 126 -3.31 -3.75 -19.17
CA THR A 126 -3.08 -5.13 -19.58
C THR A 126 -4.09 -5.59 -20.63
N PHE A 127 -5.39 -5.39 -20.39
CA PHE A 127 -6.42 -5.77 -21.36
C PHE A 127 -6.34 -4.93 -22.64
N GLY A 128 -6.05 -3.63 -22.52
CA GLY A 128 -5.83 -2.75 -23.67
C GLY A 128 -4.64 -3.19 -24.53
N GLY A 129 -3.50 -3.46 -23.91
CA GLY A 129 -2.29 -3.96 -24.56
C GLY A 129 -2.52 -5.31 -25.24
N TYR A 130 -3.17 -6.26 -24.56
CA TYR A 130 -3.52 -7.56 -25.13
C TYR A 130 -4.40 -7.42 -26.39
N ASN A 131 -5.42 -6.56 -26.35
CA ASN A 131 -6.29 -6.29 -27.50
C ASN A 131 -5.53 -5.67 -28.68
N LEU A 132 -4.57 -4.78 -28.42
CA LEU A 132 -3.72 -4.22 -29.46
C LEU A 132 -2.86 -5.31 -30.13
N VAL A 133 -2.20 -6.15 -29.35
CA VAL A 133 -1.38 -7.25 -29.87
C VAL A 133 -2.22 -8.22 -30.70
N ARG A 134 -3.40 -8.60 -30.20
CA ARG A 134 -4.32 -9.48 -30.94
C ARG A 134 -4.76 -8.84 -32.25
N THR A 135 -5.07 -7.55 -32.26
CA THR A 135 -5.49 -6.83 -33.46
C THR A 135 -4.34 -6.72 -34.46
N TYR A 136 -3.13 -6.42 -33.99
CA TYR A 136 -1.93 -6.38 -34.82
C TYR A 136 -1.67 -7.73 -35.51
N ASN A 137 -1.67 -8.82 -34.75
CA ASN A 137 -1.47 -10.17 -35.28
C ASN A 137 -2.54 -10.54 -36.30
N LYS A 138 -3.81 -10.18 -36.03
CA LYS A 138 -4.91 -10.37 -36.97
C LYS A 138 -4.68 -9.57 -38.26
N CYS A 139 -4.28 -8.30 -38.17
CA CYS A 139 -3.99 -7.50 -39.35
C CYS A 139 -2.82 -8.07 -40.16
N ASN A 140 -1.80 -8.60 -39.48
CA ASN A 140 -0.63 -9.17 -40.14
C ASN A 140 -0.91 -10.53 -40.79
N SER A 141 -1.92 -11.27 -40.33
CA SER A 141 -2.37 -12.54 -40.93
C SER A 141 -3.13 -12.39 -42.26
N TYR A 142 -3.52 -11.17 -42.66
CA TYR A 142 -4.20 -10.97 -43.94
C TYR A 142 -3.22 -11.06 -45.12
N ASN A 143 -3.51 -11.96 -46.06
CA ASN A 143 -2.75 -12.10 -47.31
C ASN A 143 -3.02 -10.96 -48.31
N SER A 144 -4.16 -10.29 -48.21
CA SER A 144 -4.51 -9.16 -49.08
C SER A 144 -3.93 -7.86 -48.55
N ASN A 145 -3.15 -7.16 -49.38
CA ASN A 145 -2.56 -5.86 -49.05
C ASN A 145 -3.61 -4.80 -48.69
N ILE A 146 -4.77 -4.80 -49.36
CA ILE A 146 -5.85 -3.82 -49.12
C ILE A 146 -6.51 -4.08 -47.75
N LEU A 147 -6.81 -5.36 -47.43
CA LEU A 147 -7.36 -5.74 -46.14
C LEU A 147 -6.36 -5.49 -45.01
N LYS A 148 -5.07 -5.76 -45.26
CA LYS A 148 -3.99 -5.48 -44.31
C LYS A 148 -3.89 -3.99 -44.01
N GLN A 149 -3.89 -3.12 -45.02
CA GLN A 149 -3.83 -1.66 -44.82
C GLN A 149 -5.06 -1.12 -44.10
N SER A 150 -6.26 -1.53 -44.50
CA SER A 150 -7.50 -1.12 -43.82
C SER A 150 -7.54 -1.60 -42.36
N CYS A 151 -7.07 -2.81 -42.08
CA CYS A 151 -6.95 -3.32 -40.72
C CYS A 151 -5.91 -2.55 -39.90
N MET A 152 -4.72 -2.29 -40.47
CA MET A 152 -3.67 -1.53 -39.79
C MET A 152 -4.12 -0.11 -39.46
N ALA A 153 -4.92 0.54 -40.31
CA ALA A 153 -5.52 1.83 -40.00
C ALA A 153 -6.41 1.76 -38.74
N LYS A 154 -7.25 0.72 -38.61
CA LYS A 154 -8.06 0.49 -37.40
C LYS A 154 -7.19 0.21 -36.17
N PHE A 155 -6.12 -0.56 -36.34
CA PHE A 155 -5.15 -0.82 -35.28
C PHE A 155 -4.51 0.47 -34.77
N TYR A 156 -4.08 1.38 -35.65
CA TYR A 156 -3.49 2.65 -35.23
C TYR A 156 -4.48 3.53 -34.45
N VAL A 157 -5.75 3.59 -34.87
CA VAL A 157 -6.78 4.31 -34.10
C VAL A 157 -6.95 3.72 -32.71
N GLN A 158 -7.02 2.39 -32.59
CA GLN A 158 -7.10 1.73 -31.28
C GLN A 158 -5.85 1.99 -30.44
N ALA A 159 -4.67 1.98 -31.05
CA ALA A 159 -3.42 2.25 -30.38
C ALA A 159 -3.35 3.68 -29.83
N SER A 160 -3.83 4.68 -30.59
CA SER A 160 -3.90 6.06 -30.11
C SER A 160 -4.87 6.21 -28.93
N ILE A 161 -6.05 5.58 -28.99
CA ILE A 161 -7.01 5.60 -27.88
C ILE A 161 -6.42 4.96 -26.62
N PHE A 162 -5.70 3.84 -26.79
CA PHE A 162 -4.99 3.17 -25.72
C PHE A 162 -3.95 4.09 -25.07
N LEU A 163 -3.07 4.72 -25.85
CA LEU A 163 -2.03 5.61 -25.32
C LEU A 163 -2.61 6.83 -24.60
N ILE A 164 -3.68 7.44 -25.13
CA ILE A 164 -4.36 8.57 -24.48
C ILE A 164 -4.94 8.14 -23.13
N SER A 165 -5.62 6.99 -23.11
CA SER A 165 -6.20 6.46 -21.87
C SER A 165 -5.11 6.11 -20.86
N ALA A 166 -4.00 5.52 -21.33
CA ALA A 166 -2.88 5.16 -20.49
C ALA A 166 -2.23 6.35 -19.82
N ASN A 167 -1.91 7.39 -20.58
CA ASN A 167 -1.34 8.62 -20.03
C ASN A 167 -2.29 9.29 -19.03
N SER A 168 -3.59 9.27 -19.29
CA SER A 168 -4.59 9.78 -18.35
C SER A 168 -4.59 8.97 -17.05
N SER A 169 -4.62 7.63 -17.13
CA SER A 169 -4.60 6.76 -15.96
C SER A 169 -3.31 6.92 -15.15
N ILE A 170 -2.15 6.96 -15.83
CA ILE A 170 -0.85 7.21 -15.20
C ILE A 170 -0.85 8.54 -14.45
N LYS A 171 -1.37 9.60 -15.05
CA LYS A 171 -1.45 10.92 -14.39
C LYS A 171 -2.33 10.88 -13.15
N THR A 172 -3.47 10.20 -13.20
CA THR A 172 -4.36 10.03 -12.05
C THR A 172 -3.69 9.23 -10.95
N ILE A 173 -3.03 8.12 -11.28
CA ILE A 173 -2.31 7.32 -10.28
C ILE A 173 -1.17 8.14 -9.67
N LYS A 174 -0.35 8.82 -10.48
CA LYS A 174 0.73 9.67 -9.96
C LYS A 174 0.20 10.74 -9.01
N LYS A 175 -0.96 11.32 -9.30
CA LYS A 175 -1.61 12.26 -8.38
C LYS A 175 -2.05 11.56 -7.09
N SER A 176 -2.71 10.41 -7.19
CA SER A 176 -3.14 9.58 -6.05
C SER A 176 -1.94 9.19 -5.17
N THR A 177 -0.88 8.65 -5.77
CA THR A 177 0.37 8.24 -5.11
C THR A 177 1.13 9.43 -4.51
N ASN A 178 1.28 10.56 -5.22
CA ASN A 178 2.11 11.67 -4.74
C ASN A 178 1.40 12.60 -3.74
N GLU A 179 0.07 12.65 -3.75
CA GLU A 179 -0.69 13.54 -2.86
C GLU A 179 -1.35 12.76 -1.72
N ARG A 180 -1.97 11.61 -2.01
CA ARG A 180 -2.78 10.89 -1.00
C ARG A 180 -1.92 10.02 -0.09
N ILE A 181 -0.85 9.39 -0.60
CA ILE A 181 0.03 8.59 0.26
C ILE A 181 0.67 9.47 1.34
N PRO A 182 1.35 10.59 1.03
CA PRO A 182 1.98 11.41 2.07
C PRO A 182 0.97 12.06 3.03
N ALA A 183 -0.24 12.37 2.57
CA ALA A 183 -1.29 12.90 3.44
C ALA A 183 -1.73 11.87 4.50
N VAL A 184 -1.90 10.61 4.11
CA VAL A 184 -2.22 9.54 5.05
C VAL A 184 -1.06 9.27 5.99
N PHE A 185 0.18 9.31 5.50
CA PHE A 185 1.35 9.26 6.39
C PHE A 185 1.28 10.38 7.42
N ALA A 186 1.14 11.64 7.00
CA ALA A 186 1.15 12.77 7.94
C ALA A 186 0.00 12.72 8.97
N GLU A 187 -1.21 12.34 8.55
CA GLU A 187 -2.38 12.35 9.45
C GLU A 187 -2.44 11.09 10.33
N SER A 188 -2.29 9.91 9.74
CA SER A 188 -2.44 8.65 10.47
C SER A 188 -1.19 8.31 11.28
N SER A 189 0.03 8.63 10.82
CA SER A 189 1.27 8.44 11.61
C SER A 189 1.22 9.27 12.88
N VAL A 190 0.83 10.54 12.79
CA VAL A 190 0.66 11.41 13.98
C VAL A 190 -0.38 10.82 14.93
N CYS A 191 -1.54 10.40 14.41
CA CYS A 191 -2.60 9.79 15.21
C CYS A 191 -2.12 8.54 15.97
N THR A 192 -1.42 7.62 15.28
CA THR A 192 -0.96 6.36 15.90
C THR A 192 0.21 6.55 16.85
N HIS A 193 1.17 7.42 16.52
CA HIS A 193 2.27 7.74 17.42
C HIS A 193 1.81 8.55 18.64
N ASP A 194 0.85 9.46 18.50
CA ASP A 194 0.29 10.18 19.65
C ASP A 194 -0.45 9.22 20.60
N ALA A 195 -1.25 8.29 20.06
CA ALA A 195 -1.93 7.27 20.86
C ALA A 195 -0.94 6.35 21.58
N SER A 196 0.09 5.87 20.89
CA SER A 196 1.18 5.09 21.48
C SER A 196 1.90 5.88 22.58
N ALA A 197 2.35 7.10 22.30
CA ALA A 197 3.08 7.93 23.25
C ALA A 197 2.27 8.23 24.51
N GLN A 198 0.96 8.49 24.38
CA GLN A 198 0.09 8.68 25.54
C GLN A 198 -0.04 7.41 26.38
N ALA A 199 -0.16 6.25 25.74
CA ALA A 199 -0.22 4.97 26.43
C ALA A 199 1.10 4.64 27.15
N VAL A 200 2.25 4.86 26.50
CA VAL A 200 3.58 4.71 27.09
C VAL A 200 3.73 5.61 28.32
N LEU A 201 3.38 6.90 28.21
CA LEU A 201 3.42 7.82 29.35
C LEU A 201 2.49 7.37 30.50
N GLY A 202 1.32 6.81 30.18
CA GLY A 202 0.42 6.23 31.16
C GLY A 202 1.04 5.04 31.90
N LEU A 203 1.71 4.14 31.16
CA LEU A 203 2.39 2.97 31.72
C LEU A 203 3.65 3.37 32.52
N GLU A 204 4.36 4.42 32.13
CA GLU A 204 5.47 5.00 32.90
C GLU A 204 4.99 5.54 34.26
N GLU A 205 3.83 6.19 34.31
CA GLU A 205 3.25 6.65 35.58
C GLU A 205 2.85 5.47 36.48
N VAL A 206 2.31 4.38 35.90
CA VAL A 206 2.05 3.13 36.61
C VAL A 206 3.35 2.54 37.18
N ASN A 207 4.42 2.49 36.40
CA ASN A 207 5.74 2.05 36.90
C ASN A 207 6.20 2.87 38.10
N ARG A 208 5.97 4.19 38.06
CA ARG A 208 6.29 5.11 39.16
C ARG A 208 5.46 4.83 40.42
N HIS A 209 4.19 4.46 40.26
CA HIS A 209 3.33 3.99 41.36
C HIS A 209 3.82 2.66 41.95
N ILE A 210 4.21 1.70 41.10
CA ILE A 210 4.77 0.42 41.52
C ILE A 210 6.04 0.63 42.34
N ASP A 211 6.95 1.53 41.90
CA ASP A 211 8.16 1.91 42.65
C ASP A 211 7.83 2.51 44.03
N ALA A 212 6.84 3.41 44.08
CA ALA A 212 6.38 4.01 45.32
C ALA A 212 5.76 2.98 46.28
N CYS A 213 5.07 1.96 45.75
CA CYS A 213 4.54 0.84 46.52
C CYS A 213 5.66 -0.05 47.05
N ALA A 214 6.60 -0.45 46.18
CA ALA A 214 7.71 -1.33 46.53
C ALA A 214 8.66 -0.72 47.58
N SER A 215 8.90 0.59 47.51
CA SER A 215 9.78 1.33 48.44
C SER A 215 9.19 1.53 49.85
N ARG A 216 7.87 1.36 50.02
CA ARG A 216 7.20 1.43 51.33
C ARG A 216 7.17 0.10 52.06
N ARG A 217 7.72 -0.96 51.45
CA ARG A 217 7.79 -2.32 51.98
C ARG A 217 9.14 -2.58 52.61
#